data_AF-A0AAV5CSX2-F1
#
_entry.id   AF-A0AAV5CSX2-F1
#
_cell.length_a   1.000
_cell.length_b   1.000
_cell.length_c   1.000
_cell.angle_alpha   90.00
_cell.angle_beta   90.00
_cell.angle_gamma   90.00
#
_symmetry.space_group_name_H-M   'P 1'
#
loop_
_entity.id
_entity.type
_entity.pdbx_description
1 polymer ?
#
loop_
_entity_poly.entity_id
_entity_poly.type
_entity_poly.pdbx_seq_one_letter_code
_entity_poly.pdbx_strand_id
1 'polypeptide(L)'
;MFGAWDYEAQLLELQRHREWYLINTQQPDPYFALAPEPEMDWSPRRPSRCHECEAAAAAMREPAFHRCVRDAVTVGFRSHVGPIERPPKKSPSPPPASPGGRMTASLGMPVY
;
A
#
# COMPACT_ATOMS: atom_id res chain seq x y z
N MET A 1 -0.04 -15.22 -34.15
CA MET A 1 0.41 -16.49 -33.54
C MET A 1 0.90 -16.11 -32.15
N PHE A 2 0.11 -16.39 -31.10
CA PHE A 2 0.49 -16.05 -29.73
C PHE A 2 1.68 -16.93 -29.33
N GLY A 3 2.76 -16.30 -28.84
CA GLY A 3 4.01 -16.97 -28.53
C GLY A 3 3.80 -18.16 -27.60
N ALA A 4 4.47 -19.26 -27.88
CA ALA A 4 4.45 -20.45 -27.04
C ALA A 4 4.85 -20.05 -25.62
N TRP A 5 3.92 -20.19 -24.68
CA TRP A 5 4.18 -19.94 -23.29
C TRP A 5 4.83 -21.18 -22.72
N ASP A 6 6.13 -21.10 -22.40
CA ASP A 6 6.89 -22.23 -21.88
C ASP A 6 6.60 -22.40 -20.38
N TYR A 7 5.47 -23.04 -20.09
CA TYR A 7 5.00 -23.31 -18.73
C TYR A 7 6.05 -24.01 -17.87
N GLU A 8 6.80 -24.95 -18.45
CA GLU A 8 7.89 -25.66 -17.78
C GLU A 8 9.02 -24.69 -17.36
N ALA A 9 9.38 -23.73 -18.21
CA ALA A 9 10.38 -22.72 -17.89
C ALA A 9 9.88 -21.79 -16.77
N GLN A 10 8.59 -21.44 -16.78
CA GLN A 10 7.98 -20.63 -15.73
C GLN A 10 7.95 -21.38 -14.38
N LEU A 11 7.68 -22.68 -14.38
CA LEU A 11 7.70 -23.50 -13.16
C LEU A 11 9.09 -23.58 -12.54
N LEU A 12 10.12 -23.81 -13.36
CA LEU A 12 11.51 -23.85 -12.91
C LEU A 12 11.93 -22.51 -12.29
N GLU A 13 11.54 -21.41 -12.91
CA GLU A 13 11.83 -20.06 -12.42
C GLU A 13 11.16 -19.81 -11.05
N LEU A 14 9.91 -20.23 -10.88
CA LEU A 14 9.19 -20.12 -9.61
C LEU A 14 9.81 -20.98 -8.50
N GLN A 15 10.26 -22.21 -8.84
CA GLN A 15 10.96 -23.07 -7.89
C GLN A 15 12.26 -22.44 -7.42
N ARG A 16 13.05 -21.89 -8.34
CA ARG A 16 14.28 -21.16 -8.03
C ARG A 16 14.03 -19.97 -7.09
N HIS A 17 13.00 -19.18 -7.36
CA HIS A 17 12.63 -18.06 -6.48
C HIS A 17 12.22 -18.52 -5.08
N ARG A 18 11.47 -19.62 -4.97
CA ARG A 18 11.11 -20.21 -3.67
C ARG A 18 12.36 -20.61 -2.88
N GLU A 19 13.29 -21.31 -3.52
CA GLU A 19 14.53 -21.75 -2.87
C GLU A 19 15.38 -20.57 -2.42
N TRP A 20 15.55 -19.58 -3.29
CA TRP A 20 16.27 -18.35 -2.95
C TRP A 20 15.62 -17.63 -1.78
N TYR A 21 14.29 -17.51 -1.76
CA TYR A 21 13.57 -16.89 -0.66
C TYR A 21 13.82 -17.64 0.64
N LEU A 22 13.62 -18.97 0.66
CA LEU A 22 13.87 -19.79 1.84
C LEU A 22 15.30 -19.62 2.36
N ILE A 23 16.32 -19.68 1.49
CA ILE A 23 17.71 -19.53 1.93
C ILE A 23 17.98 -18.13 2.52
N ASN A 24 17.43 -17.07 1.92
CA ASN A 24 17.74 -15.69 2.30
C ASN A 24 16.84 -15.12 3.41
N THR A 25 15.65 -15.69 3.61
CA THR A 25 14.68 -15.19 4.61
C THR A 25 14.41 -16.17 5.74
N GLN A 26 15.08 -17.32 5.78
CA GLN A 26 15.07 -18.23 6.92
C GLN A 26 15.90 -17.66 8.07
N GLN A 27 15.46 -16.49 8.56
CA GLN A 27 15.69 -16.11 9.94
C GLN A 27 14.80 -17.03 10.79
N PRO A 28 15.35 -17.74 11.78
CA PRO A 28 14.50 -18.38 12.77
C PRO A 28 13.66 -17.30 13.41
N ASP A 29 12.34 -17.43 13.36
CA ASP A 29 11.46 -16.48 14.03
C ASP A 29 11.79 -16.53 15.54
N PRO A 30 12.37 -15.45 16.11
CA PRO A 30 12.78 -15.44 17.51
C PRO A 30 11.59 -15.60 18.45
N TYR A 31 10.36 -15.45 17.96
CA TYR A 31 9.13 -15.69 18.71
C TYR A 31 8.71 -17.16 18.77
N PHE A 32 9.00 -17.97 17.74
CA PHE A 32 8.66 -19.40 17.75
C PHE A 32 9.73 -20.27 18.44
N ALA A 33 10.98 -19.80 18.54
CA ALA A 33 12.05 -20.57 19.16
C ALA A 33 12.05 -20.51 20.71
N LEU A 34 11.29 -19.59 21.32
CA LEU A 34 11.37 -19.27 22.76
C LEU A 34 10.07 -19.49 23.55
N ALA A 35 8.98 -19.92 22.93
CA ALA A 35 7.72 -20.10 23.63
C ALA A 35 7.63 -21.52 24.24
N PRO A 36 7.75 -21.71 25.57
CA PRO A 36 7.05 -22.83 26.19
C PRO A 36 5.58 -22.62 25.89
N GLU A 37 4.95 -23.58 25.19
CA GLU A 37 3.52 -23.59 24.85
C GLU A 37 2.72 -23.06 26.05
N PRO A 38 2.26 -21.79 26.04
CA PRO A 38 1.37 -21.37 27.09
C PRO A 38 0.12 -22.20 26.87
N GLU A 39 -0.23 -23.04 27.84
CA GLU A 39 -1.55 -23.67 27.89
C GLU A 39 -2.56 -22.57 27.55
N MET A 40 -3.09 -22.66 26.33
CA MET A 40 -3.86 -21.58 25.74
C MET A 40 -5.16 -21.60 26.52
N ASP A 41 -5.22 -20.79 27.58
CA ASP A 41 -6.41 -20.55 28.35
C ASP A 41 -7.43 -19.93 27.38
N TRP A 42 -8.26 -20.80 26.80
CA TRP A 42 -9.36 -20.45 25.90
C TRP A 42 -10.43 -19.60 26.59
N SER A 43 -10.23 -19.21 27.85
CA SER A 43 -11.01 -18.16 28.48
C SER A 43 -10.99 -16.93 27.58
N PRO A 44 -12.17 -16.39 27.18
CA PRO A 44 -12.24 -15.15 26.44
C PRO A 44 -11.62 -14.06 27.33
N ARG A 45 -10.32 -13.79 27.14
CA ARG A 45 -9.69 -12.60 27.71
C ARG A 45 -10.56 -11.45 27.26
N ARG A 46 -11.16 -10.74 28.22
CA ARG A 46 -11.98 -9.57 27.93
C ARG A 46 -11.14 -8.70 26.99
N PRO A 47 -11.58 -8.47 25.74
CA PRO A 47 -10.74 -7.77 24.78
C PRO A 47 -10.36 -6.43 25.39
N SER A 48 -9.04 -6.19 25.49
CA SER A 48 -8.48 -4.92 25.93
C SER A 48 -9.25 -3.81 25.24
N ARG A 49 -9.79 -2.89 26.04
CA ARG A 49 -10.66 -1.84 25.51
C ARG A 49 -9.78 -0.86 24.73
N CYS A 50 -10.17 -0.55 23.51
CA CYS A 50 -9.46 0.43 22.69
C CYS A 50 -9.59 1.82 23.33
N HIS A 51 -8.48 2.51 23.52
CA HIS A 51 -8.45 3.83 24.16
C HIS A 51 -9.30 4.87 23.42
N GLU A 52 -9.36 4.79 22.09
CA GLU A 52 -10.18 5.70 21.28
C GLU A 52 -11.67 5.45 21.48
N CYS A 53 -12.09 4.18 21.55
CA CYS A 53 -13.46 3.82 21.94
C CYS A 53 -13.80 4.32 23.34
N GLU A 54 -12.88 4.20 24.30
CA GLU A 54 -13.11 4.66 25.68
C GLU A 54 -13.20 6.18 25.77
N ALA A 55 -12.33 6.91 25.08
CA ALA A 55 -12.36 8.36 25.04
C ALA A 55 -13.66 8.89 24.41
N ALA A 56 -14.12 8.26 23.33
CA ALA A 56 -15.40 8.61 22.69
C ALA A 56 -16.59 8.31 23.63
N ALA A 57 -16.60 7.14 24.28
CA ALA A 57 -17.63 6.77 25.25
C ALA A 57 -17.66 7.73 26.45
N ALA A 58 -16.49 8.10 26.99
CA ALA A 58 -16.37 9.07 28.09
C ALA A 58 -16.85 10.47 27.66
N ALA A 59 -16.66 10.83 26.39
CA ALA A 59 -17.19 12.05 25.80
C ALA A 59 -18.67 11.95 25.37
N MET A 60 -19.34 10.81 25.60
CA MET A 60 -20.70 10.50 25.13
C MET A 60 -20.87 10.76 23.62
N ARG A 61 -19.88 10.37 22.82
CA ARG A 61 -19.86 10.51 21.36
C ARG A 61 -19.59 9.15 20.71
N GLU A 62 -20.05 9.02 19.46
CA GLU A 62 -19.64 7.91 18.61
C GLU A 62 -18.18 8.11 18.16
N PRO A 63 -17.32 7.08 18.28
CA PRO A 63 -15.93 7.17 17.83
C PRO A 63 -15.88 7.31 16.30
N ALA A 64 -14.91 8.09 15.81
CA ALA A 64 -14.56 8.07 14.40
C ALA A 64 -13.96 6.71 14.02
N PHE A 65 -13.97 6.38 12.72
CA PHE A 65 -13.33 5.16 12.24
C PHE A 65 -11.82 5.21 12.50
N HIS A 66 -11.32 4.24 13.27
CA HIS A 66 -9.93 4.17 13.74
C HIS A 66 -9.30 2.77 13.60
N ARG A 67 -9.94 1.90 12.81
CA ARG A 67 -9.53 0.51 12.54
C ARG A 67 -9.59 -0.39 13.78
N CYS A 68 -10.48 -0.11 14.72
CA CYS A 68 -10.77 -1.02 15.82
C CYS A 68 -11.70 -2.16 15.36
N VAL A 69 -11.60 -3.32 16.02
CA VAL A 69 -12.55 -4.44 15.83
C VAL A 69 -14.00 -4.04 16.15
N ARG A 70 -14.19 -2.98 16.95
CA ARG A 70 -15.50 -2.44 17.32
C ARG A 70 -15.99 -1.33 16.40
N ASP A 71 -15.23 -0.95 15.38
CA ASP A 71 -15.67 0.08 14.44
C ASP A 71 -16.89 -0.39 13.66
N ALA A 72 -17.90 0.48 13.57
CA ALA A 72 -19.08 0.19 12.79
C ALA A 72 -18.72 0.07 11.30
N VAL A 73 -18.94 -1.11 10.74
CA VAL A 73 -18.89 -1.31 9.28
C VAL A 73 -20.14 -0.70 8.69
N THR A 74 -19.98 0.42 7.99
CA THR A 74 -21.08 1.00 7.22
C THR A 74 -21.30 0.16 5.96
N VAL A 75 -22.45 -0.51 5.88
CA VAL A 75 -22.87 -1.22 4.67
C VAL A 75 -23.51 -0.22 3.72
N GLY A 76 -22.91 -0.03 2.55
CA GLY A 76 -23.41 0.87 1.50
C GLY A 76 -22.34 1.79 0.91
N PHE A 77 -22.67 2.45 -0.20
CA PHE A 77 -21.81 3.47 -0.80
C PHE A 77 -21.90 4.77 0.01
N ARG A 78 -20.75 5.40 0.25
CA ARG A 78 -20.67 6.74 0.88
C ARG A 78 -21.25 7.85 -0.01
N SER A 79 -21.40 7.58 -1.30
CA SER A 79 -22.03 8.45 -2.28
C SER A 79 -23.41 7.91 -2.66
N HIS A 80 -24.32 8.80 -3.05
CA HIS A 80 -25.54 8.38 -3.72
C HIS A 80 -25.20 7.47 -4.92
N VAL A 81 -26.03 6.44 -5.12
CA VAL A 81 -25.94 5.60 -6.32
C VAL A 81 -26.16 6.49 -7.53
N GLY A 82 -25.16 6.59 -8.39
CA GLY A 82 -25.17 7.41 -9.58
C GLY A 82 -24.12 6.91 -10.58
N PRO A 83 -24.15 7.39 -11.83
CA PRO A 83 -23.13 7.07 -12.82
C PRO A 83 -21.75 7.45 -12.26
N ILE A 84 -20.80 6.52 -12.30
CA ILE A 84 -19.41 6.80 -11.95
C ILE A 84 -18.87 7.76 -13.00
N GLU A 85 -18.75 9.05 -12.66
CA GLU A 85 -18.09 10.04 -13.52
C GLU A 85 -16.65 9.60 -13.75
N ARG A 86 -16.35 9.18 -14.98
CA ARG A 86 -14.98 8.93 -15.39
C ARG A 86 -14.36 10.30 -15.69
N PRO A 87 -13.17 10.61 -15.16
CA PRO A 87 -12.44 11.79 -15.58
C PRO A 87 -12.38 11.85 -17.11
N PRO A 88 -12.60 13.03 -17.73
CA PRO A 88 -12.53 13.17 -19.17
C PRO A 88 -11.15 12.70 -19.65
N LYS A 89 -11.12 12.00 -20.78
CA LYS A 89 -9.88 11.52 -21.40
C LYS A 89 -8.99 12.74 -21.65
N LYS A 90 -7.86 12.83 -20.94
CA LYS A 90 -6.89 13.93 -21.09
C LYS A 90 -6.59 14.09 -22.58
N SER A 91 -6.72 15.31 -23.10
CA SER A 91 -6.31 15.64 -24.47
C SER A 91 -4.84 15.25 -24.66
N PRO A 92 -4.43 14.82 -25.86
CA PRO A 92 -3.04 14.50 -26.13
C PRO A 92 -2.15 15.68 -25.72
N SER A 93 -1.08 15.38 -24.99
CA SER A 93 -0.08 16.38 -24.58
C SER A 93 0.48 17.08 -25.83
N PRO A 94 0.76 18.40 -25.77
CA PRO A 94 1.41 19.10 -26.87
C PRO A 94 2.77 18.45 -27.17
N PRO A 95 3.22 18.46 -28.45
CA PRO A 95 4.50 17.88 -28.83
C PRO A 95 5.64 18.59 -28.07
N PRO A 96 6.73 17.88 -27.73
CA PRO A 96 7.87 18.49 -27.07
C PRO A 96 8.46 19.61 -27.95
N ALA A 97 8.74 20.75 -27.32
CA ALA A 97 9.35 21.89 -28.01
C ALA A 97 10.69 21.46 -28.63
N SER A 98 10.88 21.75 -29.92
CA SER A 98 12.14 21.49 -30.63
C SER A 98 13.29 22.27 -29.96
N PRO A 99 14.45 21.63 -29.69
CA PRO A 99 15.60 22.32 -29.14
C PRO A 99 16.35 23.00 -30.30
N GLY A 100 16.09 24.28 -30.53
CA GLY A 100 16.76 25.01 -31.62
C GLY A 100 16.64 26.50 -31.48
N GLY A 101 17.63 27.12 -30.82
CA GLY A 101 17.73 28.58 -30.74
C GLY A 101 18.85 29.05 -29.82
N ARG A 102 20.11 28.83 -30.22
CA ARG A 102 21.28 29.51 -29.63
C ARG A 102 21.10 31.02 -29.82
N MET A 103 21.11 31.79 -28.74
CA MET A 103 21.41 33.22 -28.78
C MET A 103 22.57 33.47 -27.81
N THR A 104 23.76 33.61 -28.36
CA THR A 104 24.95 34.13 -27.67
C THR A 104 24.73 35.60 -27.36
N ALA A 105 24.49 35.95 -26.10
CA ALA A 105 24.53 37.32 -25.62
C ALA A 105 25.92 37.59 -25.03
N SER A 106 26.77 38.26 -25.82
CA SER A 106 28.03 38.85 -25.37
C SER A 106 27.74 40.04 -24.46
N LEU A 107 27.90 39.88 -23.15
CA LEU A 107 27.88 40.98 -22.19
C LEU A 107 29.29 41.57 -22.06
N GLY A 108 29.49 42.74 -22.67
CA GLY A 108 30.61 43.62 -22.35
C GLY A 108 30.35 44.38 -21.05
N MET A 109 31.36 44.49 -20.20
CA MET A 109 31.37 45.33 -19.00
C MET A 109 32.56 46.29 -19.07
N PRO A 110 32.38 47.60 -18.87
CA PRO A 110 33.49 48.53 -18.69
C PRO A 110 33.97 48.54 -17.23
N VAL A 111 35.29 48.70 -17.12
CA VAL A 111 36.08 48.84 -15.89
C VAL A 111 35.91 50.25 -15.32
N TYR A 112 35.74 50.35 -14.01
CA TYR A 112 36.19 51.49 -13.20
C TYR A 112 36.84 50.95 -11.92
#